data_AF-A0A7K3QR82-F1
#
_entry.id   AF-A0A7K3QR82-F1
#
_cell.length_a   1.000
_cell.length_b   1.000
_cell.length_c   1.000
_cell.angle_alpha   90.00
_cell.angle_beta   90.00
_cell.angle_gamma   90.00
#
_symmetry.space_group_name_H-M   'P 1'
#
loop_
_entity.id
_entity.type
_entity.pdbx_description
1 polymer ?
#
loop_
_entity_poly.entity_id
_entity_poly.type
_entity_poly.pdbx_seq_one_letter_code
_entity_poly.pdbx_strand_id
1 'polypeptide(L)'
;MTEEDTVTRLKQAAEAKRMAEQAAAKDFERAVVAALLEGLKPKTVADATGYSYETIRRIARANDVGRLREPTVTSRKKAEPGGISSA
;
A
#
# COMPACT_ATOMS: atom_id res chain seq x y z
N MET A 1 -25.77 -34.51 -16.45
CA MET A 1 -24.71 -33.48 -16.31
C MET A 1 -23.39 -34.20 -16.51
N THR A 2 -22.56 -33.72 -17.42
CA THR A 2 -21.24 -34.33 -17.67
C THR A 2 -20.22 -33.78 -16.66
N GLU A 3 -19.13 -34.51 -16.44
CA GLU A 3 -18.02 -34.01 -15.59
C GLU A 3 -17.38 -32.75 -16.19
N GLU A 4 -17.45 -32.56 -17.51
CA GLU A 4 -16.95 -31.37 -18.20
C GLU A 4 -17.79 -30.12 -17.88
N ASP A 5 -19.12 -30.27 -17.74
CA ASP A 5 -20.02 -29.17 -17.34
C ASP A 5 -19.77 -28.71 -15.90
N THR A 6 -19.49 -29.64 -14.97
CA THR A 6 -19.26 -29.30 -13.56
C THR A 6 -17.90 -28.62 -13.37
N VAL A 7 -16.85 -29.09 -14.04
CA VAL A 7 -15.53 -28.45 -14.03
C VAL A 7 -15.60 -27.03 -14.63
N THR A 8 -16.38 -26.85 -15.71
CA THR A 8 -16.55 -25.54 -16.34
C THR A 8 -17.28 -24.56 -15.41
N ARG A 9 -18.34 -25.00 -14.73
CA ARG A 9 -19.04 -24.19 -13.71
C ARG A 9 -18.15 -23.85 -12.51
N LEU A 10 -17.32 -24.79 -12.06
CA LEU A 10 -16.37 -24.55 -10.97
C LEU A 10 -15.32 -23.50 -11.37
N LYS A 11 -14.80 -23.54 -12.60
CA LYS A 11 -13.88 -22.52 -13.13
C LYS A 11 -14.55 -21.14 -13.18
N GLN A 12 -15.78 -21.06 -13.69
CA GLN A 12 -16.55 -19.80 -13.72
C GLN A 12 -16.80 -19.25 -12.30
N ALA A 13 -17.14 -20.11 -11.34
CA ALA A 13 -17.34 -19.71 -9.95
C ALA A 13 -16.04 -19.22 -9.30
N ALA A 14 -14.90 -19.88 -9.58
CA ALA A 14 -13.60 -19.45 -9.09
C ALA A 14 -13.17 -18.09 -9.67
N GLU A 15 -13.41 -17.86 -10.95
CA GLU A 15 -13.13 -16.59 -11.62
C GLU A 15 -14.02 -15.46 -11.09
N ALA A 16 -15.31 -15.73 -10.89
CA ALA A 16 -16.24 -14.79 -10.26
C ALA A 16 -15.81 -14.41 -8.83
N LYS A 17 -15.37 -15.39 -8.03
CA LYS A 17 -14.83 -15.12 -6.68
C LYS A 17 -13.57 -14.25 -6.75
N ARG A 18 -12.66 -14.54 -7.68
CA ARG A 18 -11.43 -13.75 -7.88
C ARG A 18 -11.74 -12.32 -8.33
N MET A 19 -12.77 -12.12 -9.14
CA MET A 19 -13.23 -10.79 -9.56
C MET A 19 -13.85 -10.01 -8.39
N ALA A 20 -14.65 -10.68 -7.55
CA ALA A 20 -15.23 -10.07 -6.35
C ALA A 20 -14.15 -9.65 -5.34
N GLU A 21 -13.13 -10.48 -5.12
CA GLU A 21 -11.99 -10.14 -4.26
C GLU A 21 -11.19 -8.95 -4.81
N GLN A 22 -10.99 -8.87 -6.12
CA GLN A 22 -10.35 -7.72 -6.76
C GLN A 22 -11.18 -6.43 -6.64
N ALA A 23 -12.50 -6.53 -6.76
CA ALA A 23 -13.38 -5.39 -6.57
C ALA A 23 -13.29 -4.87 -5.12
N ALA A 24 -13.38 -5.78 -4.14
CA ALA A 24 -13.23 -5.45 -2.73
C ALA A 24 -11.86 -4.82 -2.41
N ALA A 25 -10.78 -5.31 -3.02
CA ALA A 25 -9.45 -4.73 -2.87
C ALA A 25 -9.40 -3.28 -3.40
N LYS A 26 -10.00 -3.00 -4.56
CA LYS A 26 -10.07 -1.64 -5.12
C LYS A 26 -10.89 -0.68 -4.26
N ASP A 27 -12.00 -1.16 -3.69
CA ASP A 27 -12.83 -0.36 -2.78
C ASP A 27 -12.08 -0.03 -1.50
N PHE A 28 -11.31 -0.99 -0.97
CA PHE A 28 -10.41 -0.75 0.16
C PHE A 28 -9.33 0.29 -0.17
N GLU A 29 -8.67 0.17 -1.33
CA GLU A 29 -7.68 1.15 -1.77
C GLU A 29 -8.25 2.57 -1.85
N ARG A 30 -9.46 2.71 -2.40
CA ARG A 30 -10.16 4.01 -2.47
C ARG A 30 -10.46 4.58 -1.08
N ALA A 31 -10.94 3.75 -0.15
CA ALA A 31 -11.21 4.19 1.21
C ALA A 31 -9.93 4.66 1.93
N VAL A 32 -8.82 3.93 1.75
CA VAL A 32 -7.51 4.31 2.28
C VAL A 32 -7.04 5.64 1.69
N VAL A 33 -7.15 5.82 0.38
CA VAL A 33 -6.77 7.08 -0.30
C VAL A 33 -7.61 8.25 0.19
N ALA A 34 -8.94 8.09 0.29
CA ALA A 34 -9.83 9.12 0.80
C ALA A 34 -9.44 9.56 2.23
N ALA A 35 -9.23 8.59 3.14
CA ALA A 35 -8.79 8.86 4.50
C ALA A 35 -7.47 9.65 4.54
N LEU A 36 -6.49 9.27 3.71
CA LEU A 36 -5.22 9.96 3.64
C LEU A 36 -5.35 11.40 3.09
N LEU A 37 -6.24 11.62 2.11
CA LEU A 37 -6.53 12.95 1.55
C LEU A 37 -7.27 13.85 2.54
N GLU A 38 -8.11 13.28 3.41
CA GLU A 38 -8.74 13.99 4.53
C GLU A 38 -7.73 14.36 5.64
N GLY A 39 -6.47 13.96 5.51
CA GLY A 39 -5.38 14.32 6.43
C GLY A 39 -5.10 13.29 7.53
N LEU A 40 -5.72 12.11 7.47
CA LEU A 40 -5.37 11.02 8.39
C LEU A 40 -3.94 10.55 8.15
N LYS A 41 -3.22 10.26 9.24
CA LYS A 41 -1.87 9.72 9.15
C LYS A 41 -1.94 8.25 8.71
N PRO A 42 -1.00 7.76 7.88
CA PRO A 42 -0.98 6.35 7.46
C PRO A 42 -0.92 5.36 8.63
N LYS A 43 -0.40 5.77 9.79
CA LYS A 43 -0.36 4.95 11.00
C LYS A 43 -1.77 4.74 11.56
N THR A 44 -2.55 5.80 11.66
CA THR A 44 -3.94 5.75 12.12
C THR A 44 -4.81 4.89 11.20
N VAL A 45 -4.60 4.99 9.88
CA VAL A 45 -5.30 4.16 8.91
C VAL A 45 -4.91 2.68 9.05
N ALA A 46 -3.63 2.38 9.27
CA ALA A 46 -3.17 1.01 9.53
C ALA A 46 -3.77 0.44 10.82
N ASP A 47 -3.76 1.22 11.90
CA ASP A 47 -4.32 0.82 13.21
C ASP A 47 -5.85 0.58 13.12
N ALA A 48 -6.58 1.40 12.36
CA ALA A 48 -8.03 1.27 12.20
C ALA A 48 -8.45 0.12 11.27
N THR A 49 -7.66 -0.15 10.23
CA THR A 49 -7.99 -1.18 9.23
C THR A 49 -7.41 -2.55 9.56
N GLY A 50 -6.47 -2.64 10.50
CA GLY A 50 -5.75 -3.87 10.85
C GLY A 50 -4.71 -4.29 9.80
N TYR A 51 -4.50 -3.51 8.75
CA TYR A 51 -3.50 -3.79 7.73
C TYR A 51 -2.11 -3.30 8.14
N SER A 52 -1.10 -3.92 7.54
CA SER A 52 0.28 -3.50 7.76
C SER A 52 0.50 -2.05 7.29
N TYR A 53 1.34 -1.33 8.01
CA TYR A 53 1.72 0.03 7.66
C TYR A 53 2.37 0.13 6.27
N GLU A 54 3.12 -0.89 5.85
CA GLU A 54 3.71 -0.99 4.50
C GLU A 54 2.65 -1.15 3.41
N THR A 55 1.55 -1.87 3.70
CA THR A 55 0.41 -1.99 2.77
C THR A 55 -0.20 -0.62 2.51
N ILE A 56 -0.50 0.14 3.57
CA ILE A 56 -1.06 1.50 3.45
C ILE A 56 -0.11 2.42 2.68
N ARG A 57 1.20 2.36 2.94
CA ARG A 57 2.20 3.14 2.20
C ARG A 57 2.25 2.79 0.72
N ARG A 58 2.12 1.51 0.37
CA ARG A 58 2.11 1.06 -1.03
C ARG A 58 0.92 1.63 -1.78
N ILE A 59 -0.27 1.56 -1.17
CA ILE A 59 -1.51 2.15 -1.72
C ILE A 59 -1.34 3.67 -1.89
N ALA A 60 -0.80 4.35 -0.88
CA ALA A 60 -0.56 5.79 -0.93
C ALA A 60 0.43 6.19 -2.03
N ARG A 61 1.49 5.41 -2.27
CA ARG A 61 2.47 5.66 -3.35
C ARG A 61 1.87 5.39 -4.73
N ALA A 62 1.11 4.31 -4.88
CA ALA A 62 0.46 3.96 -6.14
C ALA A 62 -0.57 5.01 -6.58
N ASN A 63 -1.13 5.77 -5.62
CA ASN A 63 -2.10 6.84 -5.85
C ASN A 63 -1.52 8.25 -5.63
N ASP A 64 -0.18 8.39 -5.56
CA ASP A 64 0.54 9.67 -5.37
C ASP A 64 0.15 10.51 -4.13
N VAL A 65 -0.59 9.94 -3.17
CA VAL A 65 -1.01 10.58 -1.93
C VAL A 65 0.18 10.84 -0.97
N GLY A 66 1.27 10.09 -1.15
CA GLY A 66 2.41 10.06 -0.24
C GLY A 66 3.55 11.06 -0.51
N ARG A 67 3.51 11.88 -1.57
CA ARG A 67 4.53 12.94 -1.78
C ARG A 67 4.44 14.09 -0.76
N LEU A 68 3.41 14.10 0.09
CA LEU A 68 3.10 15.14 1.09
C LEU A 68 4.00 15.17 2.34
N ARG A 69 5.13 14.44 2.36
CA ARG A 69 6.25 14.81 3.24
C ARG A 69 7.51 14.86 2.42
N GLU A 70 8.01 16.07 2.21
CA GLU A 70 9.42 16.28 1.89
C GLU A 70 10.24 15.41 2.85
N PRO A 71 11.25 14.67 2.36
CA PRO A 71 12.22 14.07 3.25
C PRO A 71 12.80 15.22 4.07
N THR A 72 12.45 15.31 5.34
CA THR A 72 13.09 16.24 6.27
C THR A 72 14.57 15.87 6.26
N VAL A 73 15.37 16.68 5.57
CA VAL A 73 16.80 16.49 5.39
C VAL A 73 17.47 16.77 6.73
N THR A 74 17.41 15.81 7.65
CA THR A 74 18.28 15.73 8.84
C THR A 74 18.89 14.34 8.96
N SER A 75 19.24 13.74 7.83
CA SER A 75 20.24 12.68 7.77
C SER A 75 21.29 12.99 6.72
N ARG A 76 21.65 14.27 6.56
CA ARG A 76 22.99 14.62 6.08
C ARG A 76 23.95 14.36 7.24
N LYS A 77 24.14 13.07 7.58
CA LYS A 77 25.25 12.62 8.42
C LYS A 77 26.48 13.22 7.77
N LYS A 78 27.11 14.18 8.46
CA LYS A 78 28.46 14.65 8.20
C LYS A 78 29.31 13.42 7.92
N ALA A 79 29.52 13.11 6.64
CA ALA A 79 30.74 12.45 6.23
C ALA A 79 31.76 13.59 6.24
N GLU A 80 32.36 13.85 7.39
CA GLU A 80 33.60 14.61 7.44
C GLU A 80 34.63 13.76 6.68
N PRO A 81 35.16 14.21 5.53
CA PRO A 81 36.30 13.55 4.94
C PRO A 81 37.54 14.10 5.66
N GLY A 82 38.37 13.19 6.15
CA GLY A 82 39.76 13.50 6.44
C GLY A 82 40.04 14.00 7.85
N GLY A 83 40.38 13.04 8.71
CA GLY A 83 41.49 13.30 9.61
C GLY A 83 42.72 13.67 8.78
N ILE A 84 43.24 14.87 9.01
CA ILE A 84 44.62 15.20 8.69
C ILE A 84 45.18 15.84 9.93
N SER A 85 45.99 15.05 10.63
CA SER A 85 46.88 15.43 11.71
C SER A 85 47.79 16.55 11.24
N SER A 86 47.87 17.65 12.00
CA SER A 86 48.98 18.62 11.97
C SER A 86 48.88 19.54 13.20
N ALA A 87 49.61 19.19 14.26
CA ALA A 87 50.14 20.10 15.26
C ALA A 87 51.40 19.46 15.86
#